data_AF-A0A9P0PT00-F1
#
_entry.id   AF-A0A9P0PT00-F1
#
_cell.length_a   1.000
_cell.length_b   1.000
_cell.length_c   1.000
_cell.angle_alpha   90.00
_cell.angle_beta   90.00
_cell.angle_gamma   90.00
#
_symmetry.space_group_name_H-M   'P 1'
#
loop_
_entity.id
_entity.type
_entity.pdbx_description
1 polymer ?
#
loop_
_entity_poly.entity_id
_entity_poly.type
_entity_poly.pdbx_seq_one_letter_code
_entity_poly.pdbx_strand_id
1 'polypeptide(L)'
;MSPPPFIPEEDIAITYIKGSENEDVNDYDDVFVNQSNDSIDNSQIQGIRDEVINEYIDQYPEIAKKYVTEHWLDDQKIDKNDGPVYHASNSSWLLGKKRIDFNQRTGHMIIDGNQFPGTPGLYQLIFHKDPSYNNEDRAMYKHVLSLSEVHKAASGRLKGSNMYKYKEIIRPMFYKQRSHDNISVSWFTKKYDL
;
A
#
# COMPACT_ATOMS: atom_id res chain seq x y z
N MET A 1 -8.65 -8.56 -22.18
CA MET A 1 -8.76 -8.97 -20.77
C MET A 1 -9.92 -8.19 -20.20
N SER A 2 -11.00 -8.89 -19.80
CA SER A 2 -12.17 -8.25 -19.19
C SER A 2 -11.81 -7.71 -17.80
N PRO A 3 -12.41 -6.60 -17.35
CA PRO A 3 -12.26 -6.14 -15.97
C PRO A 3 -12.81 -7.20 -15.01
N PRO A 4 -12.21 -7.38 -13.82
CA PRO A 4 -12.72 -8.32 -12.83
C PRO A 4 -14.09 -7.85 -12.31
N PRO A 5 -14.96 -8.80 -11.93
CA PRO A 5 -16.29 -8.50 -11.42
C PRO A 5 -16.20 -7.52 -10.24
N PHE A 6 -17.04 -6.50 -10.27
CA PHE A 6 -17.30 -5.58 -9.18
C PHE A 6 -17.81 -6.41 -8.00
N ILE A 7 -17.13 -6.34 -6.84
CA ILE A 7 -17.73 -6.72 -5.56
C ILE A 7 -18.52 -5.48 -5.14
N PRO A 8 -19.85 -5.48 -5.21
CA PRO A 8 -20.66 -4.37 -4.75
C PRO A 8 -20.33 -4.04 -3.30
N GLU A 9 -20.28 -2.76 -2.93
CA GLU A 9 -20.03 -2.33 -1.55
C GLU A 9 -21.01 -2.98 -0.55
N GLU A 10 -22.18 -3.39 -1.03
CA GLU A 10 -23.22 -4.16 -0.35
C GLU A 10 -22.81 -5.61 0.03
N ASP A 11 -21.84 -6.23 -0.65
CA ASP A 11 -21.23 -7.52 -0.23
C ASP A 11 -20.03 -7.31 0.73
N ILE A 12 -19.49 -6.09 0.79
CA ILE A 12 -18.46 -5.65 1.76
C ILE A 12 -19.11 -5.00 2.99
N ALA A 13 -20.42 -4.76 2.95
CA ALA A 13 -21.22 -4.05 3.96
C ALA A 13 -21.52 -4.86 5.22
N ILE A 14 -20.52 -5.60 5.72
CA ILE A 14 -20.54 -6.05 7.12
C ILE A 14 -19.29 -5.57 7.88
N THR A 15 -18.55 -4.61 7.30
CA THR A 15 -17.46 -3.90 7.99
C THR A 15 -17.80 -2.42 8.18
N TYR A 16 -18.99 -2.13 8.72
CA TYR A 16 -19.29 -0.85 9.38
C TYR A 16 -20.22 -1.07 10.59
N ILE A 17 -19.82 -1.94 11.52
CA ILE A 17 -20.25 -1.82 12.92
C ILE A 17 -19.02 -1.39 13.71
N LYS A 18 -18.63 -0.13 13.53
CA LYS A 18 -17.75 0.53 14.48
C LYS A 18 -18.65 0.99 15.62
N GLY A 19 -18.38 0.48 16.81
CA GLY A 19 -19.02 0.96 18.03
C GLY A 19 -18.91 2.48 18.12
N SER A 20 -20.06 3.14 18.02
CA SER A 20 -20.29 4.46 18.58
C SER A 20 -21.63 4.39 19.29
N GLU A 21 -21.58 4.20 20.60
CA GLU A 21 -22.60 4.74 21.49
C GLU A 21 -22.74 6.24 21.13
N ASN A 22 -23.94 6.65 20.70
CA ASN A 22 -24.68 7.80 21.22
C ASN A 22 -25.91 8.08 20.34
N GLU A 23 -26.96 8.50 21.03
CA GLU A 23 -28.35 8.68 20.65
C GLU A 23 -28.56 9.68 19.50
N ASP A 24 -29.43 9.34 18.55
CA ASP A 24 -30.64 10.11 18.19
C ASP A 24 -31.20 9.60 16.85
N VAL A 25 -32.37 8.96 16.95
CA VAL A 25 -33.15 8.40 15.83
C VAL A 25 -33.99 9.51 15.21
N ASN A 26 -33.90 9.71 13.90
CA ASN A 26 -34.99 10.24 13.09
C ASN A 26 -34.97 9.63 11.68
N ASP A 27 -35.92 8.70 11.50
CA ASP A 27 -36.87 8.59 10.38
C ASP A 27 -36.33 8.62 8.95
N TYR A 28 -36.23 7.43 8.33
CA TYR A 28 -36.93 7.10 7.08
C TYR A 28 -37.12 5.58 7.00
N ASP A 29 -38.38 5.16 7.04
CA ASP A 29 -38.85 3.81 6.68
C ASP A 29 -38.53 3.51 5.20
N ASP A 30 -37.82 2.39 4.95
CA ASP A 30 -38.12 1.57 3.79
C ASP A 30 -38.04 0.08 4.20
N VAL A 31 -39.16 -0.61 4.04
CA VAL A 31 -39.44 -1.95 4.55
C VAL A 31 -39.43 -2.94 3.38
N PHE A 32 -39.31 -4.23 3.74
CA PHE A 32 -39.53 -5.48 2.98
C PHE A 32 -38.21 -6.15 2.53
N VAL A 33 -37.81 -7.34 3.01
CA VAL A 33 -38.58 -8.51 3.47
C VAL A 33 -37.80 -9.29 4.55
N ASN A 34 -38.48 -9.64 5.64
CA ASN A 34 -38.08 -10.69 6.58
C ASN A 34 -38.06 -12.06 5.87
N GLN A 35 -36.90 -12.70 5.82
CA GLN A 35 -36.83 -14.16 5.76
C GLN A 35 -36.02 -14.68 6.96
N SER A 36 -36.76 -15.32 7.88
CA SER A 36 -36.29 -16.25 8.92
C SER A 36 -35.27 -15.73 9.94
N ASN A 37 -35.78 -15.44 11.14
CA ASN A 37 -35.03 -15.31 12.40
C ASN A 37 -34.49 -16.68 12.86
N ASP A 38 -33.67 -17.34 12.05
CA ASP A 38 -32.71 -18.29 12.58
C ASP A 38 -31.45 -17.49 12.89
N SER A 39 -30.91 -17.64 14.10
CA SER A 39 -29.69 -16.97 14.53
C SER A 39 -28.57 -17.30 13.55
N ILE A 40 -28.36 -16.44 12.55
CA ILE A 40 -27.26 -16.61 11.61
C ILE A 40 -25.98 -16.49 12.44
N ASP A 41 -25.32 -17.63 12.60
CA ASP A 41 -24.10 -17.74 13.36
C ASP A 41 -23.03 -16.86 12.69
N ASN A 42 -22.38 -16.01 13.47
CA ASN A 42 -21.25 -15.21 13.01
C ASN A 42 -20.16 -16.08 12.35
N SER A 43 -20.08 -17.37 12.72
CA SER A 43 -19.20 -18.34 12.07
C SER A 43 -19.57 -18.64 10.60
N GLN A 44 -20.86 -18.69 10.27
CA GLN A 44 -21.35 -18.91 8.90
C GLN A 44 -21.14 -17.66 8.04
N ILE A 45 -21.37 -16.47 8.61
CA ILE A 45 -21.06 -15.20 7.95
C ILE A 45 -19.55 -15.08 7.68
N GLN A 46 -18.70 -15.50 8.63
CA GLN A 46 -17.26 -15.51 8.43
C GLN A 46 -16.83 -16.53 7.35
N GLY A 47 -17.44 -17.71 7.32
CA GLY A 47 -17.16 -18.72 6.29
C GLY A 47 -17.47 -18.25 4.87
N ILE A 48 -18.62 -17.59 4.67
CA ILE A 48 -19.00 -17.01 3.37
C ILE A 48 -18.04 -15.90 2.96
N ARG A 49 -17.63 -15.05 3.92
CA ARG A 49 -16.63 -14.00 3.68
C ARG A 49 -15.29 -14.57 3.23
N ASP A 50 -14.83 -15.61 3.93
CA ASP A 50 -13.55 -16.23 3.63
C ASP A 50 -13.57 -16.88 2.23
N GLU A 51 -14.67 -17.52 1.83
CA GLU A 51 -14.83 -18.10 0.48
C GLU A 51 -14.82 -17.04 -0.63
N VAL A 52 -15.59 -15.95 -0.48
CA VAL A 52 -15.64 -14.85 -1.48
C VAL A 52 -14.29 -14.13 -1.57
N ILE A 53 -13.64 -13.89 -0.44
CA ILE A 53 -12.31 -13.29 -0.38
C ILE A 53 -11.29 -14.21 -1.06
N ASN A 54 -11.37 -15.53 -0.85
CA ASN A 54 -10.46 -16.50 -1.47
C ASN A 54 -10.62 -16.56 -2.99
N GLU A 55 -11.86 -16.62 -3.51
CA GLU A 55 -12.11 -16.60 -4.96
C GLU A 55 -11.56 -15.32 -5.62
N TYR A 56 -11.74 -14.18 -4.95
CA TYR A 56 -11.19 -12.91 -5.43
C TYR A 56 -9.66 -12.84 -5.31
N ILE A 57 -9.05 -13.41 -4.26
CA ILE A 57 -7.60 -13.45 -4.07
C ILE A 57 -6.94 -14.39 -5.10
N ASP A 58 -7.62 -15.44 -5.54
CA ASP A 58 -7.06 -16.42 -6.48
C ASP A 58 -6.73 -15.85 -7.86
N GLN A 59 -7.27 -14.67 -8.19
CA GLN A 59 -6.86 -13.93 -9.38
C GLN A 59 -5.49 -13.26 -9.25
N TYR A 60 -4.83 -13.27 -8.09
CA TYR A 60 -3.50 -12.65 -7.90
C TYR A 60 -2.41 -13.72 -7.87
N PRO A 61 -1.18 -13.41 -8.34
CA PRO A 61 -0.06 -14.33 -8.17
C PRO A 61 0.24 -14.55 -6.69
N GLU A 62 0.73 -15.75 -6.33
CA GLU A 62 0.93 -16.20 -4.94
C GLU A 62 1.58 -15.17 -4.01
N ILE A 63 2.63 -14.47 -4.47
CA ILE A 63 3.27 -13.45 -3.65
C ILE A 63 2.38 -12.24 -3.38
N ALA A 64 1.57 -11.81 -4.36
CA ALA A 64 0.68 -10.66 -4.23
C ALA A 64 -0.52 -10.98 -3.34
N LYS A 65 -1.00 -12.25 -3.34
CA LYS A 65 -2.13 -12.69 -2.50
C LYS A 65 -1.98 -12.21 -1.07
N LYS A 66 -0.82 -12.47 -0.44
CA LYS A 66 -0.51 -12.01 0.92
C LYS A 66 -0.80 -10.51 1.14
N TYR A 67 -0.21 -9.64 0.32
CA TYR A 67 -0.27 -8.19 0.52
C TYR A 67 -1.64 -7.61 0.15
N VAL A 68 -2.29 -8.21 -0.85
CA VAL A 68 -3.66 -7.89 -1.25
C VAL A 68 -4.62 -8.26 -0.11
N THR A 69 -4.53 -9.46 0.45
CA THR A 69 -5.32 -9.88 1.62
C THR A 69 -5.08 -8.95 2.81
N GLU A 70 -3.82 -8.67 3.16
CA GLU A 70 -3.48 -7.76 4.25
C GLU A 70 -4.10 -6.36 4.04
N HIS A 71 -4.12 -5.85 2.80
CA HIS A 71 -4.78 -4.59 2.46
C HIS A 71 -6.30 -4.66 2.64
N TRP A 72 -6.96 -5.73 2.18
CA TRP A 72 -8.42 -5.89 2.32
C TRP A 72 -8.87 -6.05 3.76
N LEU A 73 -8.05 -6.70 4.59
CA LEU A 73 -8.29 -6.85 6.03
C LEU A 73 -7.94 -5.59 6.83
N ASP A 74 -7.51 -4.51 6.17
CA ASP A 74 -7.00 -3.29 6.81
C ASP A 74 -5.91 -3.58 7.87
N ASP A 75 -5.01 -4.55 7.58
CA ASP A 75 -3.94 -4.94 8.50
C ASP A 75 -3.09 -3.69 8.82
N GLN A 76 -2.78 -3.52 10.11
CA GLN A 76 -2.02 -2.38 10.60
C GLN A 76 -0.64 -2.25 9.94
N LYS A 77 -0.07 -3.30 9.37
CA LYS A 77 1.20 -3.27 8.62
C LYS A 77 1.10 -2.45 7.34
N ILE A 78 -0.09 -2.31 6.76
CA ILE A 78 -0.28 -1.64 5.48
C ILE A 78 0.02 -0.15 5.59
N ASP A 79 0.74 0.36 4.60
CA ASP A 79 1.10 1.77 4.48
C ASP A 79 -0.01 2.55 3.77
N LYS A 80 -0.83 3.23 4.56
CA LYS A 80 -1.91 4.09 4.07
C LYS A 80 -1.44 5.44 3.49
N ASN A 81 -0.15 5.78 3.62
CA ASN A 81 0.36 7.11 3.25
C ASN A 81 1.13 7.11 1.92
N ASP A 82 1.99 6.11 1.74
CA ASP A 82 2.85 5.98 0.56
C ASP A 82 2.72 4.61 -0.12
N GLY A 83 1.77 3.77 0.33
CA GLY A 83 1.44 2.49 -0.28
C GLY A 83 0.32 2.55 -1.34
N PRO A 84 0.00 1.41 -1.98
CA PRO A 84 -1.05 1.31 -2.96
C PRO A 84 -2.45 1.52 -2.38
N VAL A 85 -3.36 2.02 -3.21
CA VAL A 85 -4.80 2.14 -2.93
C VAL A 85 -5.56 1.40 -4.03
N TYR A 86 -6.57 0.63 -3.64
CA TYR A 86 -7.49 0.02 -4.60
C TYR A 86 -8.65 0.96 -4.93
N HIS A 87 -8.88 1.19 -6.21
CA HIS A 87 -9.99 1.98 -6.74
C HIS A 87 -11.09 1.03 -7.24
N ALA A 88 -12.18 0.93 -6.49
CA ALA A 88 -13.28 0.00 -6.81
C ALA A 88 -13.99 0.34 -8.13
N SER A 89 -14.12 1.63 -8.46
CA SER A 89 -14.86 2.08 -9.66
C SER A 89 -14.29 1.61 -10.99
N ASN A 90 -12.99 1.29 -11.03
CA ASN A 90 -12.32 0.80 -12.23
C ASN A 90 -11.51 -0.48 -11.97
N SER A 91 -11.77 -1.13 -10.83
CA SER A 91 -11.10 -2.34 -10.36
C SER A 91 -9.58 -2.31 -10.54
N SER A 92 -8.93 -1.25 -10.07
CA SER A 92 -7.48 -1.07 -10.29
C SER A 92 -6.72 -0.65 -9.04
N TRP A 93 -5.48 -1.12 -8.95
CA TRP A 93 -4.53 -0.68 -7.93
C TRP A 93 -3.78 0.55 -8.41
N LEU A 94 -3.68 1.56 -7.56
CA LEU A 94 -2.90 2.77 -7.82
C LEU A 94 -1.79 2.94 -6.78
N LEU A 95 -0.59 3.29 -7.24
CA LEU A 95 0.46 3.86 -6.40
C LEU A 95 0.72 5.29 -6.85
N GLY A 96 0.39 6.24 -5.99
CA GLY A 96 0.32 7.64 -6.38
C GLY A 96 -0.71 7.82 -7.52
N LYS A 97 -0.24 8.22 -8.71
CA LYS A 97 -1.09 8.39 -9.90
C LYS A 97 -0.94 7.27 -10.93
N LYS A 98 -0.16 6.23 -10.63
CA LYS A 98 0.18 5.17 -11.58
C LYS A 98 -0.54 3.89 -11.23
N ARG A 99 -1.07 3.23 -12.26
CA ARG A 99 -1.65 1.89 -12.13
C ARG A 99 -0.56 0.86 -11.82
N ILE A 100 -0.90 -0.05 -10.92
CA ILE A 100 -0.15 -1.26 -10.63
C ILE A 100 -0.95 -2.45 -11.13
N ASP A 101 -0.30 -3.35 -11.84
CA ASP A 101 -0.81 -4.67 -12.18
C ASP A 101 0.17 -5.74 -11.70
N PHE A 102 -0.29 -6.99 -11.64
CA PHE A 102 0.51 -8.12 -11.20
C PHE A 102 0.61 -9.18 -12.30
N ASN A 103 1.83 -9.56 -12.64
CA ASN A 103 2.06 -10.63 -13.61
C ASN A 103 1.73 -11.98 -12.95
N GLN A 104 0.71 -12.67 -13.46
CA GLN A 104 0.23 -13.95 -12.91
C GLN A 104 1.30 -15.03 -12.84
N ARG A 105 2.17 -15.10 -13.86
CA ARG A 105 3.16 -16.18 -13.96
C ARG A 105 4.37 -15.94 -13.08
N THR A 106 4.83 -14.69 -12.99
CA THR A 106 6.11 -14.38 -12.32
C THR A 106 5.95 -13.70 -10.97
N GLY A 107 4.75 -13.23 -10.62
CA GLY A 107 4.53 -12.40 -9.44
C GLY A 107 5.16 -11.01 -9.54
N HIS A 108 5.68 -10.62 -10.70
CA HIS A 108 6.28 -9.31 -10.92
C HIS A 108 5.21 -8.22 -10.93
N MET A 109 5.51 -7.07 -10.34
CA MET A 109 4.66 -5.89 -10.44
C MET A 109 4.90 -5.18 -11.77
N ILE A 110 3.83 -4.67 -12.36
CA ILE A 110 3.87 -3.87 -13.59
C ILE A 110 3.36 -2.48 -13.22
N ILE A 111 4.22 -1.47 -13.32
CA ILE A 111 3.91 -0.08 -12.94
C ILE A 111 4.27 0.82 -14.10
N ASP A 112 3.29 1.53 -14.65
CA ASP A 112 3.48 2.40 -15.83
C ASP A 112 4.15 1.66 -17.00
N GLY A 113 3.76 0.39 -17.24
CA GLY A 113 4.34 -0.48 -18.26
C GLY A 113 5.72 -1.07 -17.94
N ASN A 114 6.35 -0.68 -16.82
CA ASN A 114 7.65 -1.20 -16.40
C ASN A 114 7.48 -2.39 -15.46
N GLN A 115 8.26 -3.46 -15.67
CA GLN A 115 8.19 -4.67 -14.87
C GLN A 115 9.24 -4.67 -13.76
N PHE A 116 8.81 -4.96 -12.54
CA PHE A 116 9.63 -5.01 -11.33
C PHE A 116 9.63 -6.42 -10.72
N PRO A 117 10.78 -6.92 -10.26
CA PRO A 117 10.87 -8.26 -9.67
C PRO A 117 9.87 -8.48 -8.54
N GLY A 118 9.27 -9.67 -8.52
CA GLY A 118 8.31 -10.07 -7.48
C GLY A 118 9.01 -10.58 -6.24
N THR A 119 9.81 -9.74 -5.58
CA THR A 119 10.55 -10.11 -4.37
C THR A 119 9.76 -9.75 -3.11
N PRO A 120 9.86 -10.54 -2.02
CA PRO A 120 9.20 -10.20 -0.77
C PRO A 120 9.58 -8.81 -0.26
N GLY A 121 10.85 -8.41 -0.37
CA GLY A 121 11.31 -7.10 0.11
C GLY A 121 10.79 -5.93 -0.72
N LEU A 122 10.65 -6.07 -2.05
CA LEU A 122 10.04 -5.02 -2.86
C LEU A 122 8.53 -4.88 -2.60
N TYR A 123 7.81 -5.99 -2.42
CA TYR A 123 6.40 -5.93 -2.02
C TYR A 123 6.24 -5.27 -0.65
N GLN A 124 7.06 -5.61 0.35
CA GLN A 124 7.03 -4.93 1.65
C GLN A 124 7.32 -3.44 1.51
N LEU A 125 8.35 -3.05 0.74
CA LEU A 125 8.65 -1.64 0.48
C LEU A 125 7.47 -0.88 -0.12
N ILE A 126 6.65 -1.53 -0.95
CA ILE A 126 5.47 -0.90 -1.55
C ILE A 126 4.29 -0.91 -0.58
N PHE A 127 3.92 -2.06 -0.02
CA PHE A 127 2.67 -2.22 0.74
C PHE A 127 2.78 -1.92 2.23
N HIS A 128 3.94 -2.07 2.87
CA HIS A 128 4.07 -2.01 4.33
C HIS A 128 4.66 -0.70 4.83
N LYS A 129 4.23 -0.29 6.04
CA LYS A 129 4.72 0.91 6.75
C LYS A 129 6.07 0.69 7.42
N ASP A 130 6.41 -0.57 7.73
CA ASP A 130 7.69 -0.96 8.33
C ASP A 130 8.26 -2.18 7.56
N PRO A 131 8.94 -1.94 6.43
CA PRO A 131 9.35 -3.00 5.52
C PRO A 131 10.72 -3.61 5.86
N SER A 132 10.86 -4.91 5.63
CA SER A 132 12.15 -5.62 5.58
C SER A 132 12.58 -5.86 4.13
N TYR A 133 13.79 -5.44 3.76
CA TYR A 133 14.25 -5.41 2.37
C TYR A 133 15.79 -5.41 2.26
N ASN A 134 16.31 -5.77 1.09
CA ASN A 134 17.75 -5.69 0.77
C ASN A 134 18.09 -4.48 -0.14
N ASN A 135 19.37 -4.32 -0.51
CA ASN A 135 19.81 -3.17 -1.30
C ASN A 135 19.26 -3.18 -2.74
N GLU A 136 19.07 -4.37 -3.31
CA GLU A 136 18.51 -4.56 -4.64
C GLU A 136 17.04 -4.13 -4.67
N ASP A 137 16.25 -4.56 -3.69
CA ASP A 137 14.86 -4.15 -3.47
C ASP A 137 14.77 -2.64 -3.29
N ARG A 138 15.69 -2.06 -2.49
CA ARG A 138 15.76 -0.61 -2.27
C ARG A 138 16.01 0.16 -3.57
N ALA A 139 16.91 -0.33 -4.43
CA ALA A 139 17.22 0.30 -5.70
C ALA A 139 16.02 0.24 -6.66
N MET A 140 15.32 -0.90 -6.71
CA MET A 140 14.09 -1.06 -7.50
C MET A 140 12.97 -0.16 -6.97
N TYR A 141 12.81 -0.09 -5.65
CA TYR A 141 11.79 0.77 -5.04
C TYR A 141 12.03 2.25 -5.34
N LYS A 142 13.29 2.72 -5.36
CA LYS A 142 13.60 4.09 -5.81
C LYS A 142 13.11 4.36 -7.24
N HIS A 143 13.22 3.39 -8.14
CA HIS A 143 12.70 3.50 -9.50
C HIS A 143 11.15 3.54 -9.49
N VAL A 144 10.50 2.64 -8.74
CA VAL A 144 9.03 2.66 -8.55
C VAL A 144 8.54 4.00 -8.03
N LEU A 145 9.19 4.56 -7.01
CA LEU A 145 8.86 5.86 -6.43
C LEU A 145 9.00 7.00 -7.44
N SER A 146 9.99 6.90 -8.34
CA SER A 146 10.24 7.89 -9.39
C SER A 146 9.14 7.86 -10.46
N LEU A 147 8.65 6.67 -10.84
CA LEU A 147 7.56 6.50 -11.80
C LEU A 147 6.20 6.91 -11.21
N SER A 148 5.90 6.46 -9.99
CA SER A 148 4.63 6.72 -9.30
C SER A 148 4.46 8.15 -8.79
N GLU A 149 5.59 8.84 -8.62
CA GLU A 149 5.70 10.15 -7.99
C GLU A 149 5.08 10.22 -6.58
N VAL A 150 4.85 9.07 -5.92
CA VAL A 150 4.20 9.03 -4.61
C VAL A 150 5.00 9.77 -3.55
N HIS A 151 6.31 9.94 -3.73
CA HIS A 151 7.18 10.70 -2.82
C HIS A 151 7.05 12.23 -2.98
N LYS A 152 6.32 12.72 -3.99
CA LYS A 152 6.15 14.16 -4.28
C LYS A 152 4.80 14.68 -3.78
N ALA A 153 4.77 15.95 -3.41
CA ALA A 153 3.55 16.71 -3.21
C ALA A 153 2.97 17.15 -4.57
N ALA A 154 1.75 17.68 -4.57
CA ALA A 154 1.13 18.25 -5.77
C ALA A 154 1.96 19.36 -6.44
N SER A 155 2.82 20.05 -5.67
CA SER A 155 3.77 21.05 -6.17
C SER A 155 4.99 20.46 -6.88
N GLY A 156 5.13 19.14 -6.95
CA GLY A 156 6.30 18.44 -7.51
C GLY A 156 7.52 18.40 -6.58
N ARG A 157 7.46 19.06 -5.41
CA ARG A 157 8.50 18.98 -4.37
C ARG A 157 8.36 17.71 -3.56
N LEU A 158 9.43 17.28 -2.89
CA LEU A 158 9.35 16.18 -1.90
C LEU A 158 8.30 16.50 -0.84
N LYS A 159 7.48 15.52 -0.45
CA LYS A 159 6.53 15.64 0.67
C LYS A 159 7.27 15.98 1.97
N GLY A 160 6.59 16.71 2.85
CA GLY A 160 7.04 16.97 4.23
C GLY A 160 6.44 15.97 5.24
N SER A 161 6.46 14.67 4.94
CA SER A 161 5.87 13.66 5.84
C SER A 161 6.82 13.29 6.99
N ASN A 162 6.25 13.14 8.18
CA ASN A 162 6.95 12.67 9.39
C ASN A 162 6.79 11.16 9.63
N MET A 163 6.11 10.44 8.73
CA MET A 163 5.97 8.99 8.83
C MET A 163 7.32 8.31 8.73
N TYR A 164 7.54 7.27 9.54
CA TYR A 164 8.81 6.56 9.65
C TYR A 164 9.37 6.14 8.28
N LYS A 165 8.59 5.38 7.51
CA LYS A 165 8.98 4.94 6.16
C LYS A 165 9.37 6.10 5.27
N TYR A 166 8.58 7.18 5.28
CA TYR A 166 8.91 8.34 4.47
C TYR A 166 10.24 8.96 4.90
N LYS A 167 10.41 9.21 6.19
CA LYS A 167 11.57 9.92 6.76
C LYS A 167 12.87 9.12 6.64
N GLU A 168 12.83 7.83 6.92
CA GLU A 168 14.02 6.98 7.05
C GLU A 168 14.34 6.19 5.77
N ILE A 169 13.34 5.94 4.91
CA ILE A 169 13.50 5.11 3.71
C ILE A 169 13.34 5.93 2.43
N ILE A 170 12.17 6.54 2.20
CA ILE A 170 11.83 7.21 0.94
C ILE A 170 12.65 8.49 0.76
N ARG A 171 12.60 9.39 1.75
CA ARG A 171 13.20 10.72 1.70
C ARG A 171 14.72 10.62 1.43
N PRO A 172 15.52 9.79 2.14
CA PRO A 172 16.95 9.68 1.88
C PRO A 172 17.31 9.18 0.47
N MET A 173 16.40 8.56 -0.27
CA MET A 173 16.65 8.17 -1.67
C MET A 173 16.74 9.36 -2.64
N PHE A 174 16.13 10.49 -2.29
CA PHE A 174 15.99 11.67 -3.15
C PHE A 174 16.69 12.91 -2.63
N TYR A 175 17.19 12.90 -1.39
CA TYR A 175 18.12 13.93 -0.94
C TYR A 175 19.45 13.71 -1.65
N LYS A 176 19.93 14.74 -2.35
CA LYS A 176 21.34 14.81 -2.73
C LYS A 176 22.13 14.74 -1.43
N GLN A 177 22.98 13.72 -1.27
CA GLN A 177 24.10 13.87 -0.35
C GLN A 177 24.78 15.18 -0.77
N ARG A 178 24.76 16.18 0.11
CA ARG A 178 25.77 17.22 0.02
C ARG A 178 27.07 16.46 0.15
N SER A 179 27.81 16.36 -0.94
CA SER A 179 29.17 15.83 -0.95
C SER A 179 29.89 16.44 0.24
N HIS A 180 30.29 15.60 1.21
CA HIS A 180 31.23 15.97 2.26
C HIS A 180 32.66 16.14 1.68
N ASP A 181 32.80 16.24 0.37
CA ASP A 181 34.03 16.57 -0.34
C ASP A 181 34.24 18.08 -0.32
N ASN A 182 34.54 18.64 0.87
CA ASN A 182 35.22 19.92 1.06
C ASN A 182 35.54 20.17 2.54
N ILE A 183 36.03 19.17 3.27
CA ILE A 183 36.94 19.44 4.39
C ILE A 183 38.35 19.15 3.89
N SER A 184 38.89 20.17 3.22
CA SER A 184 40.33 20.32 3.05
C SER A 184 40.99 20.14 4.41
N VAL A 185 41.73 19.05 4.56
CA VAL A 185 42.75 18.88 5.59
C VAL A 185 43.71 20.07 5.52
N SER A 186 43.52 21.04 6.41
CA SER A 186 44.41 22.19 6.56
C SER A 186 44.43 22.71 8.00
N TRP A 187 45.01 21.92 8.91
CA TRP A 187 45.53 22.44 10.19
C TRP A 187 46.88 21.83 10.61
N PHE A 188 47.63 21.22 9.69
CA PHE A 188 49.03 20.87 9.94
C PHE A 188 49.94 21.58 8.94
N THR A 189 50.37 22.80 9.29
CA THR A 189 51.63 23.33 8.78
C THR A 189 52.30 24.19 9.86
N LYS A 190 53.33 23.57 10.46
CA LYS A 190 54.53 24.14 11.09
C LYS A 190 54.42 25.50 11.80
N LYS A 191 54.66 25.46 13.12
CA LYS A 191 55.64 26.36 13.75
C LYS A 191 56.64 25.55 14.57
N TYR A 192 57.66 25.07 13.89
CA TYR A 192 59.02 25.11 14.41
C TYR A 192 59.79 25.95 13.41
N ASP A 193 60.25 27.12 13.86
CA ASP A 193 61.55 27.70 13.51
C ASP A 193 61.76 28.96 14.38
N LEU A 194 62.84 28.89 15.16
CA LEU A 194 63.54 29.88 16.00
C LEU A 194 62.96 30.23 17.38
#